data_AF-K2IW05-F1
#
_entry.id   AF-K2IW05-F1
#
_cell.length_a   1.000
_cell.length_b   1.000
_cell.length_c   1.000
_cell.angle_alpha   90.00
_cell.angle_beta   90.00
_cell.angle_gamma   90.00
#
_symmetry.space_group_name_H-M   'P 1'
#
loop_
_entity.id
_entity.type
_entity.pdbx_description
1 polymer ?
#
loop_
_entity_poly.entity_id
_entity_poly.type
_entity_poly.pdbx_seq_one_letter_code
_entity_poly.pdbx_strand_id
1 'polypeptide(L)'
;MGLGTTDQAECIEFSAEVHDAQIANYASCLSPKRSAGYLGIRGEMLNRLVSVGLIGLRFDLPRLNPIYHPDDLKLLVEPLVGQAAFMDHLPSGYASLISIGGHAKCRFETVMRLACDGKLATLSRLDAIPKLDGLFVSLDDLRDQLEVPAPSGITRVEAKRLLRINSSTVAWLIRQGWLPAKTVKHHRYRRPVTLISREALEEFLNSYATLGMMAADGHTQAMHVARKLEKVGIFPLDLDCRLSKLYPRTPQPERLFDPGRMPEPTPS
;
A
#
# COMPACT_ATOMS: atom_id res chain seq x y z
N MET A 1 -35.65 58.93 26.16
CA MET A 1 -34.26 58.50 25.89
C MET A 1 -34.02 57.27 26.75
N GLY A 2 -34.21 56.09 26.16
CA GLY A 2 -34.14 54.80 26.86
C GLY A 2 -32.69 54.41 27.11
N LEU A 3 -32.36 54.20 28.38
CA LEU A 3 -31.07 53.70 28.84
C LEU A 3 -30.86 52.27 28.33
N GLY A 4 -29.69 52.03 27.76
CA GLY A 4 -29.27 50.71 27.28
C GLY A 4 -29.29 49.69 28.42
N THR A 5 -29.92 48.55 28.16
CA THR A 5 -29.86 47.36 28.99
C THR A 5 -28.43 46.85 29.02
N THR A 6 -27.80 46.96 30.19
CA THR A 6 -26.56 46.28 30.56
C THR A 6 -26.81 44.78 30.45
N ASP A 7 -26.20 44.12 29.46
CA ASP A 7 -26.11 42.67 29.42
C ASP A 7 -25.58 42.18 30.77
N GLN A 8 -26.36 41.34 31.44
CA GLN A 8 -25.94 40.65 32.64
C GLN A 8 -24.77 39.73 32.24
N ALA A 9 -23.54 40.14 32.57
CA ALA A 9 -22.43 39.20 32.58
C ALA A 9 -22.78 38.11 33.60
N GLU A 10 -23.04 36.89 33.14
CA GLU A 10 -23.20 35.72 34.00
C GLU A 10 -22.00 35.65 34.94
N CYS A 11 -22.23 35.89 36.23
CA CYS A 11 -21.22 35.71 37.24
C CYS A 11 -21.10 34.20 37.49
N ILE A 12 -20.10 33.57 36.88
CA ILE A 12 -19.80 32.16 37.12
C ILE A 12 -19.07 32.08 38.46
N GLU A 13 -19.77 31.63 39.51
CA GLU A 13 -19.14 31.32 40.79
C GLU A 13 -18.27 30.07 40.63
N PHE A 14 -16.95 30.26 40.67
CA PHE A 14 -15.96 29.20 40.56
C PHE A 14 -15.43 28.85 41.96
N SER A 15 -15.90 27.73 42.52
CA SER A 15 -15.37 27.19 43.78
C SER A 15 -14.03 26.50 43.52
N ALA A 16 -12.93 27.13 43.93
CA ALA A 16 -11.59 26.56 43.81
C ALA A 16 -11.49 25.19 44.51
N GLU A 17 -12.04 25.06 45.73
CA GLU A 17 -11.97 23.82 46.52
C GLU A 17 -12.67 22.63 45.85
N VAL A 18 -13.72 22.87 45.07
CA VAL A 18 -14.46 21.81 44.35
C VAL A 18 -13.75 21.41 43.05
N HIS A 19 -13.03 22.34 42.42
CA HIS A 19 -12.37 22.14 41.13
C HIS A 19 -10.85 21.95 41.22
N ASP A 20 -10.24 22.04 42.39
CA ASP A 20 -8.79 21.95 42.61
C ASP A 20 -8.18 20.68 42.00
N ALA A 21 -8.85 19.53 42.12
CA ALA A 21 -8.39 18.29 41.50
C ALA A 21 -8.39 18.36 39.96
N GLN A 22 -9.37 19.02 39.35
CA GLN A 22 -9.45 19.20 37.90
C GLN A 22 -8.43 20.24 37.40
N ILE A 23 -8.19 21.30 38.17
CA ILE A 23 -7.17 22.32 37.89
C ILE A 23 -5.77 21.70 37.99
N ALA A 24 -5.50 20.90 39.03
CA ALA A 24 -4.23 20.21 39.20
C ALA A 24 -3.96 19.19 38.07
N ASN A 25 -5.01 18.46 37.64
CA ASN A 25 -4.94 17.54 36.51
C ASN A 25 -4.67 18.28 35.19
N TYR A 26 -5.37 19.40 34.94
CA TYR A 26 -5.13 20.27 33.79
C TYR A 26 -3.71 20.86 33.80
N ALA A 27 -3.23 21.32 34.95
CA ALA A 27 -1.89 21.89 35.12
C ALA A 27 -0.77 20.86 34.86
N SER A 28 -1.06 19.57 35.07
CA SER A 28 -0.15 18.46 34.79
C SER A 28 -0.10 18.10 33.30
N CYS A 29 -1.03 18.59 32.48
CA CYS A 29 -1.04 18.31 31.06
C CYS A 29 0.09 19.02 30.31
N LEU A 30 0.50 18.40 29.20
CA LEU A 30 1.56 18.86 28.33
C LEU A 30 0.99 19.48 27.06
N SER A 31 1.67 20.52 26.58
CA SER A 31 1.40 21.09 25.26
C SER A 31 1.73 20.08 24.13
N PRO A 32 1.22 20.27 22.90
CA PRO A 32 1.49 19.36 21.79
C PRO A 32 3.00 19.18 21.52
N LYS A 33 3.77 20.27 21.63
CA LYS A 33 5.23 20.24 21.42
C LYS A 33 5.94 19.38 22.49
N ARG A 34 5.56 19.54 23.76
CA ARG A 34 6.13 18.74 24.86
C ARG A 34 5.70 17.28 24.77
N SER A 35 4.45 17.02 24.39
CA SER A 35 3.90 15.67 24.20
C SER A 35 4.58 14.92 23.06
N ALA A 36 4.82 15.59 21.93
CA ALA A 36 5.58 15.01 20.82
C ALA A 36 7.03 14.69 21.24
N GLY A 37 7.68 15.59 21.98
CA GLY A 37 9.02 15.37 22.53
C GLY A 37 9.08 14.25 23.58
N TYR A 38 8.01 14.07 24.36
CA TYR A 38 7.87 12.95 25.30
C TYR A 38 7.87 11.61 24.57
N LEU A 39 7.09 11.51 23.48
CA LEU A 39 6.98 10.31 22.65
C LEU A 39 8.17 10.08 21.70
N GLY A 40 9.05 11.06 21.50
CA GLY A 40 10.16 10.97 20.52
C GLY A 40 9.69 11.15 19.07
N ILE A 41 8.57 11.83 18.84
CA ILE A 41 7.98 12.00 17.50
C ILE A 41 7.85 13.47 17.11
N ARG A 42 7.56 13.72 15.83
CA ARG A 42 7.23 15.07 15.34
C ARG A 42 5.78 15.42 15.66
N GLY A 43 5.47 16.72 15.80
CA GLY A 43 4.11 17.19 16.10
C GLY A 43 3.05 16.73 15.10
N GLU A 44 3.38 16.64 13.82
CA GLU A 44 2.47 16.09 12.80
C GLU A 44 2.10 14.63 13.06
N MET A 45 3.03 13.83 13.59
CA MET A 45 2.78 12.42 13.92
C MET A 45 1.90 12.30 15.17
N LEU A 46 2.07 13.19 16.14
CA LEU A 46 1.18 13.27 17.30
C LEU A 46 -0.26 13.53 16.85
N ASN A 47 -0.48 14.51 15.97
CA ASN A 47 -1.81 14.81 15.43
C ASN A 47 -2.42 13.59 14.71
N ARG A 48 -1.60 12.79 14.02
CA ARG A 48 -2.06 11.55 13.38
C ARG A 48 -2.45 10.47 14.37
N LEU A 49 -1.75 10.34 15.50
CA LEU A 49 -2.14 9.40 16.57
C LEU A 49 -3.48 9.77 17.19
N VAL A 50 -3.69 11.08 17.41
CA VAL A 50 -4.94 11.62 17.94
C VAL A 50 -6.08 11.41 16.95
N SER A 51 -5.87 11.69 15.65
CA SER A 51 -6.92 11.53 14.63
C SER A 51 -7.39 10.09 14.45
N VAL A 52 -6.56 9.10 14.81
CA VAL A 52 -6.93 7.68 14.78
C VAL A 52 -7.36 7.12 16.13
N GLY A 53 -7.48 7.97 17.15
CA GLY A 53 -7.95 7.61 18.49
C GLY A 53 -6.95 6.83 19.34
N LEU A 54 -5.67 6.77 18.96
CA LEU A 54 -4.63 6.12 19.78
C LEU A 54 -4.21 6.96 20.99
N ILE A 55 -4.46 8.26 20.96
CA ILE A 55 -4.29 9.17 22.10
C ILE A 55 -5.60 9.93 22.27
N GLY A 56 -6.23 9.78 23.43
CA GLY A 56 -7.44 10.52 23.79
C GLY A 56 -7.12 11.91 24.31
N LEU A 57 -8.02 12.87 24.05
CA LEU A 57 -8.01 14.17 24.71
C LEU A 57 -8.81 14.03 26.02
N ARG A 58 -8.16 14.21 27.18
CA ARG A 58 -8.88 14.28 28.48
C ARG A 58 -9.70 15.55 28.63
N PHE A 59 -9.23 16.63 28.02
CA PHE A 59 -9.89 17.92 28.01
C PHE A 59 -10.10 18.34 26.55
N ASP A 60 -11.35 18.23 26.09
CA ASP A 60 -11.76 18.82 24.82
C ASP A 60 -12.31 20.22 25.11
N LEU A 61 -11.44 21.21 25.00
CA LEU A 61 -11.81 22.61 25.20
C LEU A 61 -11.87 23.29 23.83
N PRO A 62 -13.07 23.50 23.27
CA PRO A 62 -13.23 24.13 21.97
C PRO A 62 -12.53 25.50 21.97
N ARG A 63 -11.75 25.77 20.92
CA ARG A 63 -10.97 27.02 20.70
C ARG A 63 -9.66 27.15 21.50
N LEU A 64 -9.31 26.18 22.35
CA LEU A 64 -8.00 26.12 22.99
C LEU A 64 -7.10 25.08 22.31
N ASN A 65 -5.78 25.25 22.49
CA ASN A 65 -4.82 24.27 22.00
C ASN A 65 -5.01 22.94 22.74
N PRO A 66 -4.98 21.79 22.06
CA PRO A 66 -5.13 20.51 22.70
C PRO A 66 -3.97 20.26 23.67
N ILE A 67 -4.30 19.71 24.82
CA ILE A 67 -3.34 19.31 25.85
C ILE A 67 -3.45 17.82 26.10
N TYR A 68 -2.33 17.21 26.49
CA TYR A 68 -2.25 15.76 26.65
C TYR A 68 -1.74 15.43 28.05
N HIS A 69 -2.40 14.52 28.74
CA HIS A 69 -1.93 14.09 30.04
C HIS A 69 -0.74 13.12 29.86
N PRO A 70 0.36 13.29 30.62
CA PRO A 70 1.51 12.38 30.56
C PRO A 70 1.14 10.91 30.71
N ASP A 71 0.15 10.59 31.56
CA ASP A 71 -0.29 9.20 31.75
C ASP A 71 -0.95 8.61 30.50
N ASP A 72 -1.67 9.39 29.69
CA ASP A 72 -2.24 8.87 28.44
C ASP A 72 -1.13 8.57 27.42
N LEU A 73 -0.07 9.38 27.43
CA LEU A 73 1.11 9.13 26.61
C LEU A 73 1.86 7.88 27.08
N LYS A 74 1.91 7.63 28.39
CA LYS A 74 2.50 6.40 28.97
C LYS A 74 1.68 5.17 28.61
N LEU A 75 0.36 5.23 28.69
CA LEU A 75 -0.53 4.13 28.32
C LEU A 75 -0.34 3.66 26.87
N LEU A 76 0.11 4.55 25.98
CA LEU A 76 0.50 4.20 24.62
C LEU A 76 1.88 3.51 24.55
N VAL A 77 2.87 4.01 25.29
CA VAL A 77 4.28 3.60 25.16
C VAL A 77 4.61 2.36 25.99
N GLU A 78 4.14 2.28 27.24
CA GLU A 78 4.48 1.20 28.17
C GLU A 78 4.13 -0.20 27.61
N PRO A 79 2.96 -0.43 27.00
CA PRO A 79 2.67 -1.73 26.38
C PRO A 79 3.63 -2.07 25.24
N LEU A 80 4.03 -1.08 24.43
CA LEU A 80 4.95 -1.29 23.32
C LEU A 80 6.36 -1.63 23.82
N VAL A 81 6.82 -0.94 24.86
CA VAL A 81 8.11 -1.22 25.49
C VAL A 81 8.12 -2.58 26.18
N GLY A 82 7.01 -2.96 26.83
CA GLY A 82 6.84 -4.27 27.46
C GLY A 82 6.84 -5.43 26.47
N GLN A 83 6.32 -5.22 25.26
CA GLN A 83 6.34 -6.20 24.17
C GLN A 83 7.68 -6.25 23.42
N ALA A 84 8.46 -5.17 23.46
CA ALA A 84 9.69 -5.04 22.68
C ALA A 84 10.85 -5.85 23.29
N ALA A 85 11.43 -6.73 22.48
CA ALA A 85 12.61 -7.51 22.84
C ALA A 85 13.85 -6.60 22.98
N PHE A 86 14.59 -6.75 24.08
CA PHE A 86 15.86 -6.05 24.27
C PHE A 86 16.94 -6.70 23.38
N MET A 87 17.66 -5.90 22.61
CA MET A 87 18.72 -6.37 21.71
C MET A 87 19.98 -5.51 21.87
N ASP A 88 21.16 -6.13 21.79
CA ASP A 88 22.44 -5.41 21.84
C ASP A 88 22.79 -4.74 20.50
N HIS A 89 22.32 -5.33 19.40
CA HIS A 89 22.54 -4.83 18.05
C HIS A 89 21.33 -5.10 17.16
N LEU A 90 21.06 -4.20 16.21
CA LEU A 90 19.98 -4.35 15.26
C LEU A 90 20.45 -5.16 14.04
N PRO A 91 19.75 -6.25 13.67
CA PRO A 91 20.01 -6.95 12.43
C PRO A 91 19.71 -6.09 11.20
N SER A 92 20.27 -6.50 10.05
CA SER A 92 19.93 -5.88 8.77
C SER A 92 18.43 -6.02 8.49
N GLY A 93 17.81 -4.97 7.95
CA GLY A 93 16.38 -4.92 7.62
C GLY A 93 15.48 -4.39 8.75
N TYR A 94 16.03 -4.10 9.93
CA TYR A 94 15.32 -3.39 10.98
C TYR A 94 15.31 -1.90 10.70
N ALA A 95 14.20 -1.24 11.04
CA ALA A 95 14.07 0.21 10.99
C ALA A 95 13.24 0.71 12.17
N SER A 96 13.41 1.99 12.49
CA SER A 96 12.65 2.61 13.57
C SER A 96 11.15 2.61 13.27
N LEU A 97 10.33 2.39 14.30
CA LEU A 97 8.88 2.31 14.21
C LEU A 97 8.27 3.56 13.56
N ILE A 98 8.91 4.72 13.76
CA ILE A 98 8.46 6.01 13.20
C ILE A 98 8.75 6.16 11.71
N SER A 99 9.76 5.46 11.16
CA SER A 99 10.25 5.64 9.79
C SER A 99 9.93 4.46 8.88
N ILE A 100 9.72 3.26 9.44
CA ILE A 100 9.56 2.02 8.68
C ILE A 100 8.36 2.04 7.73
N GLY A 101 7.31 2.80 8.06
CA GLY A 101 6.14 2.94 7.20
C GLY A 101 6.49 3.46 5.79
N GLY A 102 7.49 4.33 5.67
CA GLY A 102 7.98 4.80 4.37
C GLY A 102 8.60 3.69 3.51
N HIS A 103 9.29 2.75 4.14
CA HIS A 103 9.93 1.60 3.50
C HIS A 103 8.91 0.51 3.12
N ALA A 104 7.87 0.33 3.93
CA ALA A 104 6.75 -0.58 3.67
C ALA A 104 5.63 0.05 2.81
N LYS A 105 5.74 1.34 2.45
CA LYS A 105 4.71 2.12 1.74
C LYS A 105 3.34 2.08 2.46
N CYS A 106 3.36 2.08 3.79
CA CYS A 106 2.19 2.15 4.64
C CYS A 106 2.18 3.45 5.47
N ARG A 107 1.02 3.77 6.01
CA ARG A 107 0.83 4.96 6.86
C ARG A 107 1.35 4.67 8.27
N PHE A 108 1.89 5.69 8.92
CA PHE A 108 2.42 5.58 10.29
C PHE A 108 1.36 5.05 11.26
N GLU A 109 0.14 5.53 11.12
CA GLU A 109 -1.04 5.15 11.89
C GLU A 109 -1.34 3.65 11.79
N THR A 110 -1.10 3.05 10.62
CA THR A 110 -1.26 1.61 10.42
C THR A 110 -0.17 0.84 11.16
N VAL A 111 1.08 1.30 11.09
CA VAL A 111 2.21 0.69 11.83
C VAL A 111 1.93 0.73 13.33
N MET A 112 1.49 1.88 13.84
CA MET A 112 1.20 2.05 15.26
C MET A 112 0.04 1.17 15.73
N ARG A 113 -1.01 1.00 14.93
CA ARG A 113 -2.08 0.04 15.25
C ARG A 113 -1.57 -1.39 15.30
N LEU A 114 -0.77 -1.83 14.32
CA LEU A 114 -0.19 -3.17 14.34
C LEU A 114 0.71 -3.40 15.56
N ALA A 115 1.45 -2.37 15.98
CA ALA A 115 2.27 -2.41 17.17
C ALA A 115 1.42 -2.50 18.45
N CYS A 116 0.37 -1.68 18.56
CA CYS A 116 -0.53 -1.69 19.72
C CYS A 116 -1.34 -2.99 19.81
N ASP A 117 -1.72 -3.57 18.67
CA ASP A 117 -2.39 -4.87 18.56
C ASP A 117 -1.46 -6.06 18.89
N GLY A 118 -0.16 -5.82 19.10
CA GLY A 118 0.84 -6.87 19.36
C GLY A 118 1.09 -7.80 18.17
N LYS A 119 0.84 -7.35 16.94
CA LYS A 119 1.03 -8.14 15.72
C LYS A 119 2.46 -8.12 15.17
N LEU A 120 3.31 -7.25 15.70
CA LEU A 120 4.70 -7.13 15.28
C LEU A 120 5.59 -8.01 16.16
N ALA A 121 5.86 -9.23 15.72
CA ALA A 121 6.64 -10.21 16.47
C ALA A 121 8.11 -9.79 16.65
N THR A 122 8.62 -8.95 15.75
CA THR A 122 10.01 -8.48 15.74
C THR A 122 10.16 -7.08 16.36
N LEU A 123 9.20 -6.64 17.16
CA LEU A 123 9.32 -5.37 17.87
C LEU A 123 10.48 -5.47 18.88
N SER A 124 11.45 -4.58 18.74
CA SER A 124 12.71 -4.60 19.51
C SER A 124 13.11 -3.21 19.98
N ARG A 125 13.99 -3.18 20.98
CA ARG A 125 14.57 -1.97 21.57
C ARG A 125 16.05 -2.16 21.91
N LEU A 126 16.81 -1.09 21.79
CA LEU A 126 18.21 -1.03 22.23
C LEU A 126 18.37 -0.45 23.64
N ASP A 127 17.42 0.40 24.05
CA ASP A 127 17.46 1.08 25.35
C ASP A 127 16.48 0.45 26.35
N ALA A 128 16.79 0.60 27.64
CA ALA A 128 15.94 0.14 28.74
C ALA A 128 14.61 0.90 28.82
N ILE A 129 14.59 2.17 28.38
CA ILE A 129 13.42 3.04 28.41
C ILE A 129 13.36 3.81 27.08
N PRO A 130 13.06 3.12 25.96
CA PRO A 130 13.03 3.77 24.67
C PRO A 130 11.77 4.62 24.54
N LYS A 131 11.89 5.70 23.79
CA LYS A 131 10.73 6.40 23.21
C LYS A 131 10.31 5.70 21.91
N LEU A 132 9.28 6.19 21.22
CA LEU A 132 8.80 5.54 19.99
C LEU A 132 9.84 5.51 18.87
N ASP A 133 10.76 6.48 18.83
CA ASP A 133 11.88 6.51 17.88
C ASP A 133 12.99 5.50 18.21
N GLY A 134 13.09 5.08 19.47
CA GLY A 134 13.98 4.01 19.96
C GLY A 134 13.40 2.60 19.88
N LEU A 135 12.20 2.44 19.30
CA LEU A 135 11.60 1.15 18.97
C LEU A 135 11.89 0.80 17.51
N PHE A 136 12.23 -0.46 17.27
CA PHE A 136 12.63 -0.98 15.97
C PHE A 136 11.81 -2.20 15.61
N VAL A 137 11.59 -2.42 14.31
CA VAL A 137 10.87 -3.60 13.82
C VAL A 137 11.46 -4.03 12.48
N SER A 138 11.39 -5.33 12.19
CA SER A 138 11.80 -5.87 10.90
C SER A 138 10.84 -5.41 9.80
N LEU A 139 11.40 -4.98 8.67
CA LEU A 139 10.62 -4.60 7.50
C LEU A 139 9.83 -5.77 6.92
N ASP A 140 10.35 -7.00 7.02
CA ASP A 140 9.69 -8.18 6.48
C ASP A 140 8.52 -8.62 7.37
N ASP A 141 8.68 -8.60 8.69
CA ASP A 141 7.56 -8.84 9.63
C ASP A 141 6.42 -7.85 9.38
N LEU A 142 6.73 -6.56 9.24
CA LEU A 142 5.72 -5.55 8.89
C LEU A 142 5.05 -5.84 7.54
N ARG A 143 5.79 -6.32 6.54
CA ARG A 143 5.22 -6.67 5.22
C ARG A 143 4.30 -7.88 5.31
N ASP A 144 4.65 -8.86 6.12
CA ASP A 144 3.88 -10.09 6.29
C ASP A 144 2.55 -9.78 7.00
N GLN A 145 2.56 -8.91 8.03
CA GLN A 145 1.32 -8.41 8.66
C GLN A 145 0.46 -7.55 7.72
N LEU A 146 1.07 -6.93 6.72
CA LEU A 146 0.39 -6.11 5.72
C LEU A 146 0.02 -6.90 4.47
N GLU A 147 0.39 -8.17 4.38
CA GLU A 147 0.13 -8.97 3.20
C GLU A 147 -1.37 -9.19 3.04
N VAL A 148 -1.85 -8.98 1.82
CA VAL A 148 -3.23 -9.27 1.42
C VAL A 148 -3.21 -10.42 0.42
N PRO A 149 -4.33 -11.10 0.17
CA PRO A 149 -4.41 -12.06 -0.93
C PRO A 149 -3.97 -11.42 -2.25
N ALA A 150 -3.20 -12.16 -3.05
CA ALA A 150 -2.73 -11.67 -4.34
C ALA A 150 -3.93 -11.27 -5.22
N PRO A 151 -3.98 -10.02 -5.73
CA PRO A 151 -5.07 -9.60 -6.59
C PRO A 151 -5.11 -10.47 -7.85
N SER A 152 -6.31 -10.89 -8.24
CA SER A 152 -6.52 -11.65 -9.46
C SER A 152 -6.16 -10.83 -10.70
N GLY A 153 -5.44 -11.47 -11.62
CA GLY A 153 -5.04 -10.88 -12.90
C GLY A 153 -3.67 -11.36 -13.35
N ILE A 154 -3.29 -10.93 -14.54
CA ILE A 154 -2.06 -11.32 -15.22
C ILE A 154 -1.16 -10.09 -15.31
N THR A 155 0.06 -10.19 -14.84
CA THR A 155 1.03 -9.10 -14.92
C THR A 155 1.48 -8.86 -16.37
N ARG A 156 2.01 -7.67 -16.65
CA ARG A 156 2.60 -7.37 -17.97
C ARG A 156 3.71 -8.36 -18.38
N VAL A 157 4.47 -8.87 -17.41
CA VAL A 157 5.55 -9.83 -17.64
C VAL A 157 4.98 -11.20 -18.01
N GLU A 158 3.93 -11.65 -17.31
CA GLU A 158 3.25 -12.90 -17.63
C GLU A 158 2.53 -12.80 -18.97
N ALA A 159 1.81 -11.71 -19.25
CA ALA A 159 1.15 -11.49 -20.53
C ALA A 159 2.17 -11.49 -21.68
N LYS A 160 3.33 -10.84 -21.50
CA LYS A 160 4.45 -10.90 -22.46
C LYS A 160 4.88 -12.34 -22.74
N ARG A 161 5.03 -13.15 -21.69
CA ARG A 161 5.45 -14.56 -21.78
C ARG A 161 4.39 -15.42 -22.47
N LEU A 162 3.13 -15.28 -22.07
CA LEU A 162 1.99 -16.02 -22.62
C LEU A 162 1.78 -15.70 -24.09
N LEU A 163 1.72 -14.41 -24.43
CA LEU A 163 1.52 -13.96 -25.81
C LEU A 163 2.79 -14.04 -26.66
N ARG A 164 3.96 -14.35 -26.09
CA ARG A 164 5.26 -14.41 -26.80
C ARG A 164 5.56 -13.14 -27.62
N ILE A 165 5.21 -11.97 -27.08
CA ILE A 165 5.43 -10.66 -27.70
C ILE A 165 6.45 -9.83 -26.92
N ASN A 166 6.86 -8.69 -27.47
CA ASN A 166 7.75 -7.76 -26.78
C ASN A 166 6.98 -6.84 -25.78
N SER A 167 7.72 -6.20 -24.87
CA SER A 167 7.12 -5.33 -23.84
C SER A 167 6.41 -4.10 -24.40
N SER A 168 6.86 -3.60 -25.56
CA SER A 168 6.27 -2.46 -26.26
C SER A 168 4.89 -2.81 -26.82
N THR A 169 4.73 -4.01 -27.39
CA THR A 169 3.44 -4.54 -27.86
C THR A 169 2.45 -4.67 -26.71
N VAL A 170 2.85 -5.25 -25.57
CA VAL A 170 1.95 -5.33 -24.39
C VAL A 170 1.53 -3.93 -23.94
N ALA A 171 2.46 -2.98 -23.88
CA ALA A 171 2.16 -1.60 -23.49
C ALA A 171 1.19 -0.93 -24.47
N TRP A 172 1.39 -1.17 -25.76
CA TRP A 172 0.54 -0.64 -26.82
C TRP A 172 -0.86 -1.25 -26.76
N LEU A 173 -0.99 -2.57 -26.60
CA LEU A 173 -2.28 -3.26 -26.46
C LEU A 173 -3.11 -2.74 -25.27
N ILE A 174 -2.45 -2.50 -24.12
CA ILE A 174 -3.12 -1.90 -22.95
C ILE A 174 -3.59 -0.48 -23.29
N ARG A 175 -2.74 0.33 -23.94
CA ARG A 175 -3.07 1.73 -24.29
C ARG A 175 -4.22 1.83 -25.30
N GLN A 176 -4.31 0.91 -26.24
CA GLN A 176 -5.40 0.84 -27.21
C GLN A 176 -6.69 0.23 -26.62
N GLY A 177 -6.65 -0.24 -25.36
CA GLY A 177 -7.81 -0.86 -24.71
C GLY A 177 -8.07 -2.31 -25.14
N TRP A 178 -7.16 -2.93 -25.89
CA TRP A 178 -7.29 -4.33 -26.34
C TRP A 178 -6.93 -5.33 -25.25
N LEU A 179 -6.15 -4.88 -24.26
CA LEU A 179 -5.92 -5.60 -23.01
C LEU A 179 -6.24 -4.65 -21.85
N PRO A 180 -7.53 -4.46 -21.49
CA PRO A 180 -7.93 -3.67 -20.34
C PRO A 180 -7.14 -4.08 -19.09
N ALA A 181 -6.52 -3.08 -18.45
CA ALA A 181 -5.66 -3.30 -17.31
C ALA A 181 -5.96 -2.30 -16.19
N LYS A 182 -5.83 -2.77 -14.95
CA LYS A 182 -5.97 -1.97 -13.73
C LYS A 182 -4.63 -1.88 -13.01
N THR A 183 -4.33 -0.71 -12.45
CA THR A 183 -3.16 -0.55 -11.57
C THR A 183 -3.59 -0.80 -10.14
N VAL A 184 -3.01 -1.82 -9.51
CA VAL A 184 -3.24 -2.20 -8.11
C VAL A 184 -1.94 -2.10 -7.32
N LYS A 185 -2.03 -2.13 -6.00
CA LYS A 185 -0.84 -2.27 -5.15
C LYS A 185 -0.45 -3.75 -5.07
N HIS A 186 0.84 -4.04 -5.20
CA HIS A 186 1.40 -5.36 -4.97
C HIS A 186 1.00 -5.85 -3.57
N HIS A 187 0.54 -7.09 -3.46
CA HIS A 187 -0.03 -7.63 -2.23
C HIS A 187 0.92 -7.54 -1.02
N ARG A 188 2.19 -7.94 -1.20
CA ARG A 188 3.25 -7.82 -0.19
C ARG A 188 4.00 -6.48 -0.20
N TYR A 189 4.62 -6.11 -1.32
CA TYR A 189 5.51 -4.93 -1.39
C TYR A 189 4.79 -3.58 -1.58
N ARG A 190 3.46 -3.58 -1.79
CA ARG A 190 2.60 -2.39 -1.99
C ARG A 190 3.00 -1.44 -3.14
N ARG A 191 3.98 -1.83 -3.97
CA ARG A 191 4.37 -1.09 -5.19
C ARG A 191 3.25 -1.16 -6.24
N PRO A 192 3.04 -0.12 -7.06
CA PRO A 192 2.06 -0.18 -8.14
C PRO A 192 2.40 -1.30 -9.15
N VAL A 193 1.43 -2.14 -9.47
CA VAL A 193 1.51 -3.22 -10.46
C VAL A 193 0.30 -3.12 -11.39
N THR A 194 0.56 -3.20 -12.69
CA THR A 194 -0.49 -3.25 -13.71
C THR A 194 -0.90 -4.71 -13.93
N LEU A 195 -2.17 -5.00 -13.71
CA LEU A 195 -2.79 -6.31 -13.94
C LEU A 195 -3.79 -6.23 -15.08
N ILE A 196 -3.66 -7.17 -16.01
CA ILE A 196 -4.57 -7.40 -17.13
C ILE A 196 -5.60 -8.44 -16.65
N SER A 197 -6.88 -8.23 -16.96
CA SER A 197 -7.90 -9.22 -16.60
C SER A 197 -7.72 -10.51 -17.42
N ARG A 198 -8.12 -11.63 -16.84
CA ARG A 198 -7.99 -12.93 -17.51
C ARG A 198 -8.89 -12.97 -18.75
N GLU A 199 -10.10 -12.47 -18.58
CA GLU A 199 -11.16 -12.42 -19.57
C GLU A 199 -10.72 -11.58 -20.78
N ALA A 200 -10.04 -10.45 -20.55
CA ALA A 200 -9.48 -9.63 -21.62
C ALA A 200 -8.42 -10.38 -22.42
N LEU A 201 -7.57 -11.15 -21.73
CA LEU A 201 -6.55 -11.94 -22.41
C LEU A 201 -7.18 -13.07 -23.23
N GLU A 202 -8.23 -13.71 -22.73
CA GLU A 202 -9.01 -14.73 -23.45
C GLU A 202 -9.72 -14.14 -24.66
N GLU A 203 -10.38 -13.00 -24.52
CA GLU A 203 -11.03 -12.29 -25.63
C GLU A 203 -10.03 -11.90 -26.71
N PHE A 204 -8.87 -11.37 -26.30
CA PHE A 204 -7.77 -11.09 -27.20
C PHE A 204 -7.29 -12.35 -27.92
N LEU A 205 -7.10 -13.44 -27.18
CA LEU A 205 -6.66 -14.72 -27.74
C LEU A 205 -7.70 -15.38 -28.63
N ASN A 206 -8.99 -15.13 -28.43
CA ASN A 206 -10.06 -15.61 -29.32
C ASN A 206 -10.08 -14.86 -30.66
N SER A 207 -9.63 -13.60 -30.65
CA SER A 207 -9.66 -12.73 -31.84
C SER A 207 -8.34 -12.69 -32.60
N TYR A 208 -7.21 -12.90 -31.89
CA TYR A 208 -5.88 -12.69 -32.43
C TYR A 208 -4.91 -13.80 -32.02
N ALA A 209 -3.97 -14.07 -32.92
CA ALA A 209 -2.81 -14.90 -32.69
C ALA A 209 -1.53 -14.09 -32.92
N THR A 210 -0.52 -14.30 -32.08
CA THR A 210 0.77 -13.62 -32.25
C THR A 210 1.71 -14.50 -33.07
N LEU A 211 2.62 -13.88 -33.81
CA LEU A 211 3.63 -14.61 -34.55
C LEU A 211 4.52 -15.49 -33.64
N GLY A 212 4.80 -15.00 -32.42
CA GLY A 212 5.62 -15.72 -31.45
C GLY A 212 4.94 -16.99 -30.93
N MET A 213 3.61 -16.97 -30.76
CA MET A 213 2.85 -18.16 -30.37
C MET A 213 2.87 -19.21 -31.48
N MET A 214 2.59 -18.81 -32.73
CA MET A 214 2.61 -19.72 -33.88
C MET A 214 4.00 -20.34 -34.12
N ALA A 215 5.08 -19.58 -33.88
CA ALA A 215 6.44 -20.11 -33.98
C ALA A 215 6.75 -21.14 -32.88
N ALA A 216 6.28 -20.89 -31.66
CA ALA A 216 6.45 -21.80 -30.54
C ALA A 216 5.72 -23.14 -30.79
N ASP A 217 4.49 -23.08 -31.30
CA ASP A 217 3.68 -24.25 -31.67
C ASP A 217 4.33 -25.04 -32.82
N GLY A 218 4.69 -24.36 -33.91
CA GLY A 218 5.35 -25.01 -35.06
C GLY A 218 6.82 -25.40 -34.84
N HIS A 219 7.33 -25.30 -33.60
CA HIS A 219 8.73 -25.52 -33.23
C HIS A 219 9.74 -24.90 -34.22
N THR A 220 9.45 -23.68 -34.66
CA THR A 220 10.21 -23.02 -35.72
C THR A 220 10.45 -21.54 -35.41
N GLN A 221 11.25 -20.90 -36.25
CA GLN A 221 11.53 -19.48 -36.11
C GLN A 221 10.37 -18.63 -36.64
N ALA A 222 10.06 -17.54 -35.95
CA ALA A 222 8.99 -16.60 -36.31
C ALA A 222 9.08 -16.10 -37.76
N MET A 223 10.30 -15.98 -38.31
CA MET A 223 10.50 -15.58 -39.69
C MET A 223 9.98 -16.61 -40.71
N HIS A 224 10.15 -17.91 -40.43
CA HIS A 224 9.63 -18.97 -41.28
C HIS A 224 8.11 -19.02 -41.25
N VAL A 225 7.51 -18.83 -40.08
CA VAL A 225 6.05 -18.71 -39.94
C VAL A 225 5.53 -17.54 -40.78
N ALA A 226 6.13 -16.35 -40.64
CA ALA A 226 5.70 -15.18 -41.40
C ALA A 226 5.78 -15.39 -42.92
N ARG A 227 6.87 -15.98 -43.43
CA ARG A 227 7.00 -16.31 -44.86
C ARG A 227 5.96 -17.33 -45.33
N LYS A 228 5.62 -18.32 -44.48
CA LYS A 228 4.60 -19.33 -44.82
C LYS A 228 3.21 -18.70 -44.90
N LEU A 229 2.87 -17.81 -43.97
CA LEU A 229 1.61 -17.06 -43.96
C LEU A 229 1.51 -16.12 -45.17
N GLU A 230 2.58 -15.41 -45.51
CA GLU A 230 2.63 -14.51 -46.67
C GLU A 230 2.42 -15.27 -48.00
N LYS A 231 3.00 -16.46 -48.16
CA LYS A 231 2.80 -17.31 -49.35
C LYS A 231 1.35 -17.73 -49.57
N VAL A 232 0.55 -17.80 -48.51
CA VAL A 232 -0.88 -18.14 -48.59
C VAL A 232 -1.78 -16.89 -48.51
N GLY A 233 -1.19 -15.69 -48.61
CA GLY A 233 -1.93 -14.43 -48.63
C GLY A 233 -2.45 -13.97 -47.27
N ILE A 234 -1.92 -14.50 -46.15
CA ILE A 234 -2.29 -14.09 -44.79
C ILE A 234 -1.30 -13.05 -44.28
N PHE A 235 -1.79 -11.84 -44.01
CA PHE A 235 -0.98 -10.72 -43.56
C PHE A 235 -1.31 -10.34 -42.11
N PRO A 236 -0.33 -9.83 -41.34
CA PRO A 236 -0.59 -9.30 -40.01
C PRO A 236 -1.37 -7.99 -40.08
N LEU A 237 -1.90 -7.55 -38.93
CA LEU A 237 -2.39 -6.19 -38.76
C LEU A 237 -1.28 -5.18 -39.10
N ASP A 238 -1.70 -4.05 -39.69
CA ASP A 238 -0.79 -2.94 -39.99
C ASP A 238 -0.44 -2.20 -38.69
N LEU A 239 0.74 -2.50 -38.16
CA LEU A 239 1.26 -2.03 -36.88
C LEU A 239 2.68 -1.47 -37.09
N ASP A 240 3.08 -0.52 -36.25
CA ASP A 240 4.45 0.00 -36.22
C ASP A 240 5.47 -1.15 -36.16
N CYS A 241 6.58 -1.02 -36.90
CA CYS A 241 7.58 -2.06 -37.07
C CYS A 241 8.26 -2.52 -35.75
N ARG A 242 8.16 -1.72 -34.68
CA ARG A 242 8.66 -2.05 -33.34
C ARG A 242 7.70 -2.95 -32.56
N LEU A 243 6.46 -3.09 -33.01
CA LEU A 243 5.45 -3.95 -32.41
C LEU A 243 5.55 -5.38 -32.98
N SER A 244 5.14 -6.34 -32.16
CA SER A 244 5.09 -7.74 -32.56
C SER A 244 3.91 -7.94 -33.53
N LYS A 245 4.13 -8.73 -34.58
CA LYS A 245 3.11 -9.03 -35.59
C LYS A 245 1.93 -9.79 -34.96
N LEU A 246 0.73 -9.25 -35.14
CA LEU A 246 -0.54 -9.81 -34.70
C LEU A 246 -1.35 -10.21 -35.93
N TYR A 247 -1.97 -11.39 -35.90
CA TYR A 247 -2.79 -11.92 -36.98
C TYR A 247 -4.20 -12.15 -36.44
N PRO A 248 -5.25 -11.72 -37.15
CA PRO A 248 -6.61 -12.11 -36.83
C PRO A 248 -6.74 -13.64 -36.86
N ARG A 249 -7.44 -14.22 -35.89
CA ARG A 249 -7.79 -15.64 -35.95
C ARG A 249 -8.83 -15.84 -37.02
N THR A 250 -8.44 -16.58 -38.04
CA THR A 250 -9.35 -17.09 -39.07
C THR A 250 -9.07 -18.58 -39.25
N PRO A 251 -9.97 -19.36 -39.88
CA PRO A 251 -9.77 -20.80 -40.03
C PRO A 251 -8.52 -21.18 -40.83
N GLN A 252 -7.98 -20.28 -41.65
CA GLN A 252 -6.81 -20.52 -42.49
C GLN A 252 -5.49 -20.58 -41.69
N PRO A 253 -5.12 -19.57 -40.87
CA PRO A 253 -3.94 -19.65 -40.00
C PRO A 253 -4.06 -20.76 -38.95
N GLU A 254 -5.25 -21.03 -38.41
CA GLU A 254 -5.45 -22.10 -37.41
C GLU A 254 -5.22 -23.51 -37.98
N ARG A 255 -5.46 -23.72 -39.29
CA ARG A 255 -5.09 -24.97 -39.97
C ARG A 255 -3.59 -25.14 -40.15
N LEU A 256 -2.82 -24.05 -40.10
CA LEU A 256 -1.39 -24.05 -40.35
C LEU A 256 -0.57 -24.12 -39.07
N PHE A 257 -1.09 -23.55 -37.99
CA PHE A 257 -0.51 -23.47 -36.66
C PHE A 257 -1.67 -23.42 -35.66
N ASP A 258 -1.59 -24.15 -34.55
CA ASP A 258 -2.54 -24.00 -33.45
C ASP A 258 -1.91 -23.07 -32.40
N PRO A 259 -2.07 -21.75 -32.51
CA PRO A 259 -1.59 -20.84 -31.50
C PRO A 259 -2.39 -21.15 -30.22
N GLY A 260 -1.82 -21.96 -29.34
CA GLY A 260 -2.52 -22.55 -28.21
C GLY A 260 -3.47 -21.59 -27.49
N ARG A 261 -4.60 -22.14 -27.02
CA ARG A 261 -5.53 -21.42 -26.17
C ARG A 261 -4.90 -21.17 -24.80
N MET A 262 -5.49 -20.27 -24.03
CA MET A 262 -5.04 -20.05 -22.65
C MET A 262 -4.95 -21.38 -21.89
N PRO A 263 -3.83 -21.68 -21.20
CA PRO A 263 -3.74 -22.89 -20.40
C PRO A 263 -4.81 -22.84 -19.29
N GLU A 264 -5.49 -23.97 -19.08
CA GLU A 264 -6.47 -24.11 -18.00
C GLU A 264 -5.84 -23.73 -16.65
N PRO A 265 -6.61 -23.11 -15.74
CA PRO A 265 -6.08 -22.72 -14.45
C PRO A 265 -5.56 -23.98 -13.73
N THR A 266 -4.28 -23.97 -13.36
CA THR A 266 -3.78 -24.92 -12.38
C THR A 266 -4.56 -24.66 -11.08
N PRO A 267 -5.31 -25.63 -10.53
CA PRO A 267 -5.97 -25.43 -9.24
C PRO A 267 -4.90 -25.08 -8.20
N SER A 268 -5.15 -24.00 -7.47
CA SER A 268 -4.31 -23.51 -6.38
C SER A 268 -4.32 -24.46 -5.19
#